data_AF-A0A415KE20-F1
#
_entry.id   AF-A0A415KE20-F1
#
_cell.length_a   1.000
_cell.length_b   1.000
_cell.length_c   1.000
_cell.angle_alpha   90.00
_cell.angle_beta   90.00
_cell.angle_gamma   90.00
#
_symmetry.space_group_name_H-M   'P 1'
#
loop_
_entity.id
_entity.type
_entity.pdbx_description
1 polymer ?
#
loop_
_entity_poly.entity_id
_entity_poly.type
_entity_poly.pdbx_seq_one_letter_code
_entity_poly.pdbx_strand_id
1 'polypeptide(L)'
;MKCKLDKLEIPADQPFKNCKLDREKYAEILKTIIITYQKGFVLAINGRWGTGKTTFVEMWKAYLELDGLRTLYFNAWENDFISDPLIGLLGELKKMNPQEKAEKALESVINTAGKIVLKAAPAMFKGIIKRYADEEVVDIIYDGIEEGASMLKKEIENYENQKRSLGEFRKELEKYVNEFCEKKPLIFIIDELDRCNPHYAVKTLERIKHLFNIPNIVFVLSIDKEQLSNSVRGYYGSDLINADEYLKRFIDIEYTLPDPNVDSFSKYLYDYYDFNTIFYRIQDQIPPNSLGSRDDLLSTTKTIFKYKKLTLRQIEKIFTNARLSLNIFINENNIYPDLIYLLCYLRICESDCYEKIIHEEYTPQELLNQIEEIFPKETFYLEPAGYRNERFYYTIALLLKSYTTIFGEERYNNIVYYSGNLPITTLKVKNMNEKIFIEALEWADVQPSIRFLEYFTTKINLLDNIQI
;
A
#
# COMPACT_ATOMS: atom_id res chain seq x y z
N MET A 1 24.33 4.14 7.38
CA MET A 1 23.29 3.10 7.36
C MET A 1 22.03 3.73 6.83
N LYS A 2 21.37 3.11 5.85
CA LYS A 2 20.07 3.59 5.36
C LYS A 2 18.99 3.09 6.33
N CYS A 3 18.15 3.98 6.83
CA CYS A 3 17.08 3.64 7.80
C CYS A 3 15.69 3.63 7.16
N LYS A 4 15.58 4.02 5.89
CA LYS A 4 14.34 4.03 5.11
C LYS A 4 14.66 3.69 3.66
N LEU A 5 13.71 3.08 2.96
CA LEU A 5 13.84 2.88 1.52
C LEU A 5 13.66 4.22 0.82
N ASP A 6 14.68 4.64 0.07
CA ASP A 6 14.64 5.86 -0.71
C ASP A 6 13.59 5.71 -1.83
N LYS A 7 12.99 6.82 -2.26
CA LYS A 7 12.10 6.80 -3.43
C LYS A 7 12.89 6.26 -4.63
N LEU A 8 12.29 5.32 -5.36
CA LEU A 8 12.92 4.69 -6.51
C LEU A 8 13.25 5.76 -7.57
N GLU A 9 14.52 5.84 -7.95
CA GLU A 9 14.92 6.65 -9.09
C GLU A 9 14.43 6.01 -10.39
N ILE A 10 13.76 6.80 -11.23
CA ILE A 10 13.19 6.40 -12.52
C ILE A 10 13.98 7.13 -13.62
N PRO A 11 14.98 6.48 -14.24
CA PRO A 11 15.73 7.07 -15.34
C PRO A 11 14.81 7.36 -16.54
N ALA A 12 14.95 8.54 -17.14
CA ALA A 12 14.08 8.98 -18.23
C ALA A 12 14.19 8.09 -19.48
N ASP A 13 15.38 7.54 -19.75
CA ASP A 13 15.69 6.69 -20.91
C ASP A 13 15.36 5.20 -20.68
N GLN A 14 15.35 4.76 -19.42
CA GLN A 14 15.06 3.39 -19.03
C GLN A 14 14.18 3.34 -17.77
N PRO A 15 12.87 3.62 -17.89
CA PRO A 15 11.97 3.80 -16.74
C PRO A 15 11.89 2.59 -15.79
N PHE A 16 12.08 1.37 -16.32
CA PHE A 16 12.04 0.13 -15.53
C PHE A 16 13.42 -0.39 -15.10
N LYS A 17 14.54 0.30 -15.41
CA LYS A 17 15.91 -0.15 -15.10
C LYS A 17 16.12 -0.55 -13.64
N ASN A 18 15.57 0.25 -12.73
CA ASN A 18 15.71 0.05 -11.29
C ASN A 18 14.59 -0.81 -10.69
N CYS A 19 13.62 -1.29 -11.50
CA CYS A 19 12.50 -2.09 -11.04
C CYS A 19 12.98 -3.43 -10.46
N LYS A 20 12.63 -3.70 -9.20
CA LYS A 20 12.99 -4.95 -8.49
C LYS A 20 11.93 -6.04 -8.55
N LEU A 21 10.82 -5.76 -9.23
CA LEU A 21 9.60 -6.58 -9.22
C LEU A 21 9.21 -7.10 -10.60
N ASP A 22 10.06 -6.91 -11.61
CA ASP A 22 9.84 -7.39 -12.99
C ASP A 22 8.44 -7.01 -13.55
N ARG A 23 8.12 -5.71 -13.44
CA ARG A 23 6.79 -5.17 -13.81
C ARG A 23 6.71 -4.58 -15.21
N GLU A 24 7.82 -4.51 -15.94
CA GLU A 24 7.87 -3.93 -17.30
C GLU A 24 6.92 -4.66 -18.26
N LYS A 25 6.89 -5.99 -18.20
CA LYS A 25 5.94 -6.82 -18.98
C LYS A 25 4.46 -6.43 -18.81
N TYR A 26 4.08 -5.94 -17.63
CA TYR A 26 2.70 -5.49 -17.39
C TYR A 26 2.46 -4.10 -18.00
N ALA A 27 3.46 -3.22 -17.94
CA ALA A 27 3.42 -1.91 -18.60
C ALA A 27 3.27 -2.03 -20.12
N GLU A 28 3.91 -3.02 -20.75
CA GLU A 28 3.77 -3.32 -22.18
C GLU A 28 2.34 -3.73 -22.56
N ILE A 29 1.74 -4.63 -21.77
CA ILE A 29 0.35 -5.08 -21.98
C ILE A 29 -0.60 -3.89 -21.83
N LEU A 30 -0.46 -3.09 -20.76
CA LEU A 30 -1.33 -1.94 -20.52
C LEU A 30 -1.16 -0.87 -21.60
N LYS A 31 0.07 -0.60 -22.07
CA LYS A 31 0.30 0.30 -23.22
C LYS A 31 -0.45 -0.20 -24.45
N THR A 32 -0.38 -1.51 -24.73
CA THR A 32 -1.07 -2.12 -25.87
C THR A 32 -2.58 -1.90 -25.80
N ILE A 33 -3.18 -2.04 -24.60
CA ILE A 33 -4.59 -1.73 -24.38
C ILE A 33 -4.88 -0.25 -24.69
N ILE A 34 -4.07 0.67 -24.17
CA ILE A 34 -4.25 2.12 -24.39
C ILE A 34 -4.24 2.49 -25.88
N ILE A 35 -3.30 1.95 -26.66
CA ILE A 35 -3.15 2.32 -28.08
C ILE A 35 -4.15 1.62 -29.01
N THR A 36 -4.72 0.49 -28.58
CA THR A 36 -5.63 -0.31 -29.43
C THR A 36 -7.05 0.27 -29.42
N TYR A 37 -7.49 0.84 -28.30
CA TYR A 37 -8.83 1.36 -28.14
C TYR A 37 -8.95 2.79 -28.68
N GLN A 38 -9.70 2.96 -29.77
CA GLN A 38 -9.90 4.27 -30.42
C GLN A 38 -10.91 5.18 -29.71
N LYS A 39 -11.73 4.64 -28.80
CA LYS A 39 -12.65 5.42 -27.97
C LYS A 39 -12.01 5.70 -26.62
N GLY A 40 -12.37 6.82 -26.01
CA GLY A 40 -11.99 7.09 -24.62
C GLY A 40 -12.60 6.05 -23.69
N PHE A 41 -11.85 5.69 -22.64
CA PHE A 41 -12.24 4.66 -21.68
C PHE A 41 -11.50 4.84 -20.34
N VAL A 42 -11.94 4.06 -19.36
CA VAL A 42 -11.38 4.03 -18.00
C VAL A 42 -10.75 2.69 -17.71
N LEU A 43 -9.45 2.74 -17.43
CA LEU A 43 -8.66 1.61 -16.98
C LEU A 43 -8.43 1.71 -15.47
N ALA A 44 -8.92 0.76 -14.69
CA ALA A 44 -8.49 0.61 -13.31
C ALA A 44 -7.28 -0.32 -13.22
N ILE A 45 -6.20 0.16 -12.60
CA ILE A 45 -5.08 -0.65 -12.16
C ILE A 45 -5.31 -0.95 -10.68
N ASN A 46 -5.79 -2.17 -10.42
CA ASN A 46 -6.17 -2.63 -9.09
C ASN A 46 -5.00 -3.33 -8.39
N GLY A 47 -4.87 -3.11 -7.09
CA GLY A 47 -3.95 -3.84 -6.22
C GLY A 47 -4.07 -3.35 -4.77
N ARG A 48 -3.69 -4.18 -3.81
CA ARG A 48 -3.80 -3.83 -2.38
C ARG A 48 -2.91 -2.63 -2.00
N TRP A 49 -3.23 -1.93 -0.93
CA TRP A 49 -2.31 -0.97 -0.33
C TRP A 49 -0.94 -1.57 -0.04
N GLY A 50 0.12 -0.77 -0.22
CA GLY A 50 1.49 -1.21 0.04
C GLY A 50 2.08 -2.21 -0.96
N THR A 51 1.43 -2.46 -2.11
CA THR A 51 1.95 -3.36 -3.17
C THR A 51 2.80 -2.64 -4.23
N GLY A 52 3.05 -1.33 -4.09
CA GLY A 52 3.91 -0.56 -5.00
C GLY A 52 3.21 -0.08 -6.29
N LYS A 53 1.90 0.15 -6.26
CA LYS A 53 1.12 0.69 -7.39
C LYS A 53 1.62 2.06 -7.85
N THR A 54 1.78 3.02 -6.93
CA THR A 54 2.31 4.36 -7.21
C THR A 54 3.64 4.29 -7.95
N THR A 55 4.60 3.52 -7.45
CA THR A 55 5.89 3.32 -8.13
C THR A 55 5.72 2.71 -9.53
N PHE A 56 4.80 1.76 -9.69
CA PHE A 56 4.49 1.19 -11.01
C PHE A 56 3.92 2.24 -11.97
N VAL A 57 2.94 3.04 -11.55
CA VAL A 57 2.33 4.05 -12.43
C VAL A 57 3.27 5.22 -12.73
N GLU A 58 4.18 5.58 -11.83
CA GLU A 58 5.25 6.56 -12.09
C GLU A 58 6.25 6.02 -13.15
N MET A 59 6.69 4.76 -13.03
CA MET A 59 7.55 4.13 -14.05
C MET A 59 6.81 3.99 -15.38
N TRP A 60 5.53 3.61 -15.33
CA TRP A 60 4.71 3.44 -16.53
C TRP A 60 4.43 4.77 -17.22
N LYS A 61 4.20 5.85 -16.47
CA LYS A 61 4.09 7.21 -16.98
C LYS A 61 5.32 7.57 -17.83
N ALA A 62 6.52 7.41 -17.26
CA ALA A 62 7.77 7.69 -17.98
C ALA A 62 7.95 6.77 -19.21
N TYR A 63 7.54 5.51 -19.12
CA TYR A 63 7.55 4.57 -20.24
C TYR A 63 6.61 4.98 -21.39
N LEU A 64 5.41 5.49 -21.08
CA LEU A 64 4.49 6.01 -22.08
C LEU A 64 5.04 7.31 -22.71
N GLU A 65 5.63 8.20 -21.91
CA GLU A 65 6.21 9.45 -22.38
C GLU A 65 7.42 9.23 -23.31
N LEU A 66 8.24 8.20 -23.03
CA LEU A 66 9.34 7.78 -23.90
C LEU A 66 8.85 7.36 -25.31
N ASP A 67 7.64 6.78 -25.39
CA ASP A 67 6.99 6.38 -26.65
C ASP A 67 6.23 7.53 -27.35
N GLY A 68 6.41 8.75 -26.84
CA GLY A 68 5.79 9.96 -27.37
C GLY A 68 4.28 10.02 -27.13
N LEU A 69 3.77 9.37 -26.08
CA LEU A 69 2.41 9.58 -25.57
C LEU A 69 2.41 10.74 -24.57
N ARG A 70 1.29 11.46 -24.48
CA ARG A 70 1.13 12.55 -23.52
C ARG A 70 0.42 12.03 -22.29
N THR A 71 1.01 12.26 -21.12
CA THR A 71 0.45 11.82 -19.85
C THR A 71 0.28 12.98 -18.88
N LEU A 72 -0.76 12.90 -18.04
CA LEU A 72 -1.01 13.79 -16.93
C LEU A 72 -1.12 12.95 -15.67
N TYR A 73 -0.40 13.33 -14.62
CA TYR A 73 -0.44 12.64 -13.33
C TYR A 73 -1.16 13.51 -12.31
N PHE A 74 -2.14 12.94 -11.62
CA PHE A 74 -2.95 13.60 -10.61
C PHE A 74 -3.07 12.70 -9.38
N ASN A 75 -2.39 13.07 -8.29
CA ASN A 75 -2.63 12.46 -6.99
C ASN A 75 -3.93 13.05 -6.41
N ALA A 76 -4.98 12.25 -6.37
CA ALA A 76 -6.30 12.71 -5.91
C ALA A 76 -6.31 13.01 -4.41
N TRP A 77 -5.55 12.25 -3.60
CA TRP A 77 -5.50 12.43 -2.15
C TRP A 77 -4.76 13.71 -1.76
N GLU A 78 -3.63 14.01 -2.40
CA GLU A 78 -2.90 15.28 -2.18
C GLU A 78 -3.74 16.51 -2.55
N ASN A 79 -4.74 16.36 -3.42
CA ASN A 79 -5.60 17.42 -3.92
C ASN A 79 -7.03 17.36 -3.37
N ASP A 80 -7.30 16.56 -2.33
CA ASP A 80 -8.65 16.36 -1.81
C ASP A 80 -9.18 17.54 -0.98
N PHE A 81 -8.31 18.50 -0.66
CA PHE A 81 -8.64 19.81 -0.11
C PHE A 81 -9.35 20.73 -1.13
N ILE A 82 -9.26 20.42 -2.43
CA ILE A 82 -9.92 21.17 -3.49
C ILE A 82 -11.40 20.77 -3.53
N SER A 83 -12.31 21.75 -3.56
CA SER A 83 -13.75 21.46 -3.51
C SER A 83 -14.28 20.72 -4.75
N ASP A 84 -13.73 20.98 -5.94
CA ASP A 84 -14.09 20.29 -7.18
C ASP A 84 -12.87 19.66 -7.86
N PRO A 85 -12.83 18.31 -8.03
CA PRO A 85 -11.72 17.60 -8.66
C PRO A 85 -11.38 18.11 -10.07
N LEU A 86 -12.37 18.65 -10.79
CA LEU A 86 -12.15 19.22 -12.12
C LEU A 86 -11.13 20.38 -12.09
N ILE A 87 -11.11 21.18 -11.02
CA ILE A 87 -10.15 22.28 -10.86
C ILE A 87 -8.72 21.72 -10.78
N GLY A 88 -8.51 20.68 -9.97
CA GLY A 88 -7.21 20.02 -9.83
C GLY A 88 -6.72 19.43 -11.15
N LEU A 89 -7.58 18.70 -11.84
CA LEU A 89 -7.27 18.12 -13.16
C LEU A 89 -6.89 19.18 -14.19
N LEU A 90 -7.60 20.31 -14.23
CA LEU A 90 -7.29 21.43 -15.13
C LEU A 90 -6.00 22.15 -14.74
N GLY A 91 -5.71 22.23 -13.44
CA GLY A 91 -4.44 22.74 -12.93
C GLY A 91 -3.26 21.93 -13.47
N GLU A 92 -3.35 20.60 -13.44
CA GLU A 92 -2.33 19.73 -14.04
C GLU A 92 -2.29 19.83 -15.56
N LEU A 93 -3.44 19.95 -16.22
CA LEU A 93 -3.52 20.13 -17.67
C LEU A 93 -2.80 21.41 -18.13
N LYS A 94 -2.88 22.47 -17.32
CA LYS A 94 -2.22 23.75 -17.60
C LYS A 94 -0.69 23.66 -17.55
N LYS A 95 -0.12 22.73 -16.78
CA LYS A 95 1.33 22.55 -16.65
C LYS A 95 1.98 21.87 -17.87
N MET A 96 1.19 21.35 -18.81
CA MET A 96 1.70 20.58 -19.96
C MET A 96 2.42 21.42 -21.03
N ASN A 97 2.47 22.75 -20.90
CA ASN A 97 3.17 23.70 -21.80
C ASN A 97 2.94 23.40 -23.31
N PRO A 98 1.69 23.48 -23.79
CA PRO A 98 1.36 23.21 -25.19
C PRO A 98 1.94 24.24 -26.17
N GLN A 99 2.01 23.87 -27.45
CA GLN A 99 2.29 24.81 -28.55
C GLN A 99 1.16 25.86 -28.66
N GLU A 100 1.45 27.04 -29.22
CA GLU A 100 0.55 28.22 -29.25
C GLU A 100 -0.89 27.91 -29.70
N LYS A 101 -1.07 27.02 -30.68
CA LYS A 101 -2.40 26.63 -31.16
C LYS A 101 -3.20 25.86 -30.10
N ALA A 102 -2.55 24.88 -29.48
CA ALA A 102 -3.14 24.07 -28.41
C ALA A 102 -3.31 24.89 -27.11
N GLU A 103 -2.50 25.92 -26.88
CA GLU A 103 -2.67 26.85 -25.76
C GLU A 103 -4.02 27.60 -25.82
N LYS A 104 -4.40 28.11 -27.01
CA LYS A 104 -5.73 28.75 -27.20
C LYS A 104 -6.90 27.78 -26.98
N ALA A 105 -6.74 26.52 -27.40
CA ALA A 105 -7.73 25.48 -27.12
C ALA A 105 -7.82 25.20 -25.61
N LEU A 106 -6.68 25.12 -24.92
CA LEU A 106 -6.61 24.93 -23.48
C LEU A 106 -7.26 26.08 -22.69
N GLU A 107 -7.06 27.34 -23.09
CA GLU A 107 -7.75 28.48 -22.47
C GLU A 107 -9.27 28.36 -22.60
N SER A 108 -9.74 27.87 -23.75
CA SER A 108 -11.17 27.64 -24.01
C SER A 108 -11.73 26.49 -23.17
N VAL A 109 -10.95 25.41 -22.96
CA VAL A 109 -11.25 24.34 -22.00
C VAL A 109 -11.38 24.88 -20.59
N ILE A 110 -10.44 25.71 -20.14
CA ILE A 110 -10.46 26.29 -18.78
C ILE A 110 -11.68 27.22 -18.61
N ASN A 111 -11.97 28.07 -19.59
CA ASN A 111 -13.09 29.00 -19.54
C ASN A 111 -14.45 28.27 -19.51
N THR A 112 -14.60 27.21 -20.30
CA THR A 112 -15.83 26.40 -20.31
C THR A 112 -15.99 25.59 -19.02
N ALA A 113 -14.91 25.07 -18.44
CA ALA A 113 -14.93 24.42 -17.13
C ALA A 113 -15.28 25.38 -15.99
N GLY A 114 -14.75 26.60 -16.01
CA GLY A 114 -15.07 27.63 -15.02
C GLY A 114 -16.58 27.88 -14.93
N LYS A 115 -17.28 27.88 -16.08
CA LYS A 115 -18.75 27.97 -16.12
C LYS A 115 -19.44 26.78 -15.44
N ILE A 116 -18.90 25.57 -15.56
CA ILE A 116 -19.45 24.37 -14.92
C ILE A 116 -19.29 24.46 -13.40
N VAL A 117 -18.07 24.76 -12.95
CA VAL A 117 -17.72 24.80 -11.51
C VAL A 117 -18.45 25.94 -10.80
N LEU A 118 -18.38 27.17 -11.32
CA LEU A 118 -19.01 28.35 -10.69
C LEU A 118 -20.53 28.21 -10.62
N LYS A 119 -21.17 27.60 -11.62
CA LYS A 119 -22.63 27.44 -11.63
C LYS A 119 -23.10 26.35 -10.68
N ALA A 120 -22.31 25.30 -10.47
CA ALA A 120 -22.59 24.22 -9.52
C ALA A 120 -22.28 24.59 -8.05
N ALA A 121 -21.58 25.70 -7.80
CA ALA A 121 -21.30 26.17 -6.43
C ALA A 121 -22.58 26.63 -5.70
N PRO A 122 -22.76 26.24 -4.42
CA PRO A 122 -23.87 26.72 -3.59
C PRO A 122 -23.95 28.25 -3.55
N ALA A 123 -25.16 28.81 -3.45
CA ALA A 123 -25.38 30.27 -3.43
C ALA A 123 -24.60 30.99 -2.31
N MET A 124 -24.48 30.33 -1.14
CA MET A 124 -23.69 30.83 0.00
C MET A 124 -22.20 31.01 -0.34
N PHE A 125 -21.63 30.14 -1.18
CA PHE A 125 -20.25 30.25 -1.66
C PHE A 125 -20.07 31.38 -2.68
N LYS A 126 -21.08 31.61 -3.54
CA LYS A 126 -21.08 32.76 -4.48
C LYS A 126 -21.04 34.10 -3.75
N GLY A 127 -21.66 34.18 -2.57
CA GLY A 127 -21.64 35.37 -1.71
C GLY A 127 -20.25 35.72 -1.14
N ILE A 128 -19.39 34.73 -0.90
CA ILE A 128 -18.02 34.96 -0.42
C ILE A 128 -17.10 35.44 -1.55
N ILE A 129 -17.29 34.96 -2.79
CA ILE A 129 -16.54 35.44 -3.95
C ILE A 129 -16.92 36.89 -4.31
N LYS A 130 -18.21 37.24 -4.13
CA LYS A 130 -18.67 38.64 -4.27
C LYS A 130 -18.09 39.60 -3.22
N ARG A 131 -17.56 39.14 -2.08
CA ARG A 131 -16.91 40.05 -1.10
C ARG A 131 -15.61 40.69 -1.61
N TYR A 132 -15.05 40.21 -2.72
CA TYR A 132 -13.92 40.86 -3.40
C TYR A 132 -14.35 41.86 -4.50
N ALA A 133 -15.65 41.99 -4.76
CA ALA A 133 -16.22 42.99 -5.66
C ALA A 133 -17.31 43.74 -4.89
N ASP A 134 -16.95 44.91 -4.35
CA ASP A 134 -17.85 45.80 -3.59
C ASP A 134 -19.22 45.91 -4.26
N GLU A 135 -20.22 45.22 -3.71
CA GLU A 135 -21.63 45.57 -3.80
C GLU A 135 -22.45 44.72 -2.82
N GLU A 136 -23.41 45.40 -2.19
CA GLU A 136 -24.17 44.98 -1.02
C GLU A 136 -24.88 43.62 -1.17
N VAL A 137 -24.91 42.91 -0.06
CA VAL A 137 -25.64 41.65 0.12
C VAL A 137 -27.12 41.98 0.28
N VAL A 138 -27.96 41.53 -0.66
CA VAL A 138 -29.42 41.56 -0.53
C VAL A 138 -29.89 40.22 0.02
N ASP A 139 -30.45 40.24 1.22
CA ASP A 139 -31.19 39.13 1.82
C ASP A 139 -32.52 38.92 1.09
N ILE A 140 -32.83 37.68 0.71
CA ILE A 140 -34.16 37.30 0.22
C ILE A 140 -34.63 36.04 0.96
N ILE A 141 -35.68 36.21 1.75
CA ILE A 141 -36.61 35.23 2.33
C ILE A 141 -37.94 36.01 2.35
N TYR A 142 -39.12 35.59 1.91
CA TYR A 142 -39.72 34.40 1.29
C TYR A 142 -41.10 34.89 0.78
N ASP A 143 -41.73 34.29 -0.24
CA ASP A 143 -43.19 34.09 -0.20
C ASP A 143 -43.71 33.07 -1.24
N GLY A 144 -44.51 32.13 -0.72
CA GLY A 144 -44.84 30.86 -1.36
C GLY A 144 -45.90 30.90 -2.47
N ILE A 145 -45.82 29.85 -3.29
CA ILE A 145 -46.75 29.38 -4.33
C ILE A 145 -46.50 29.94 -5.75
N GLU A 146 -46.24 31.23 -5.98
CA GLU A 146 -45.77 31.73 -7.30
C GLU A 146 -44.26 31.46 -7.55
N GLU A 147 -43.50 31.29 -6.48
CA GLU A 147 -42.07 30.95 -6.53
C GLU A 147 -41.79 29.53 -7.04
N GLY A 148 -42.70 28.56 -6.87
CA GLY A 148 -42.44 27.17 -7.24
C GLY A 148 -42.21 26.97 -8.75
N ALA A 149 -43.02 27.63 -9.59
CA ALA A 149 -42.88 27.55 -11.04
C ALA A 149 -41.69 28.36 -11.58
N SER A 150 -41.36 29.49 -10.95
CA SER A 150 -40.20 30.31 -11.33
C SER A 150 -38.88 29.72 -10.82
N MET A 151 -38.89 29.06 -9.66
CA MET A 151 -37.78 28.23 -9.16
C MET A 151 -37.59 26.99 -10.03
N LEU A 152 -38.66 26.27 -10.38
CA LEU A 152 -38.56 25.13 -11.31
C LEU A 152 -38.05 25.57 -12.69
N LYS A 153 -38.52 26.70 -13.24
CA LYS A 153 -37.99 27.27 -14.49
C LYS A 153 -36.51 27.63 -14.35
N LYS A 154 -36.10 28.27 -13.25
CA LYS A 154 -34.68 28.56 -12.97
C LYS A 154 -33.85 27.29 -12.81
N GLU A 155 -34.39 26.23 -12.21
CA GLU A 155 -33.72 24.93 -12.08
C GLU A 155 -33.61 24.21 -13.44
N ILE A 156 -34.65 24.26 -14.28
CA ILE A 156 -34.65 23.73 -15.64
C ILE A 156 -33.65 24.51 -16.52
N GLU A 157 -33.67 25.84 -16.47
CA GLU A 157 -32.70 26.69 -17.18
C GLU A 157 -31.28 26.45 -16.67
N ASN A 158 -31.08 26.29 -15.36
CA ASN A 158 -29.78 25.93 -14.79
C ASN A 158 -29.33 24.56 -15.29
N TYR A 159 -30.22 23.57 -15.34
CA TYR A 159 -29.95 22.25 -15.87
C TYR A 159 -29.58 22.28 -17.36
N GLU A 160 -30.35 22.95 -18.20
CA GLU A 160 -30.07 23.12 -19.63
C GLU A 160 -28.74 23.82 -19.87
N ASN A 161 -28.48 24.89 -19.11
CA ASN A 161 -27.23 25.64 -19.18
C ASN A 161 -26.02 24.82 -18.72
N GLN A 162 -26.16 24.00 -17.68
CA GLN A 162 -25.10 23.09 -17.23
C GLN A 162 -24.83 22.02 -18.30
N LYS A 163 -25.88 21.41 -18.86
CA LYS A 163 -25.77 20.42 -19.94
C LYS A 163 -25.08 21.01 -21.17
N ARG A 164 -25.43 22.24 -21.55
CA ARG A 164 -24.78 22.98 -22.63
C ARG A 164 -23.30 23.26 -22.33
N SER A 165 -22.99 23.78 -21.14
CA SER A 165 -21.61 24.09 -20.72
C SER A 165 -20.74 22.82 -20.71
N LEU A 166 -21.30 21.69 -20.30
CA LEU A 166 -20.62 20.39 -20.35
C LEU A 166 -20.37 19.92 -21.80
N GLY A 167 -21.33 20.13 -22.70
CA GLY A 167 -21.17 19.85 -24.13
C GLY A 167 -20.10 20.72 -24.79
N GLU A 168 -20.06 22.01 -24.46
CA GLU A 168 -19.02 22.96 -24.92
C GLU A 168 -17.64 22.54 -24.38
N PHE A 169 -17.55 22.24 -23.08
CA PHE A 169 -16.31 21.77 -22.46
C PHE A 169 -15.75 20.52 -23.14
N ARG A 170 -16.58 19.51 -23.39
CA ARG A 170 -16.16 18.28 -24.07
C ARG A 170 -15.59 18.55 -25.46
N LYS A 171 -16.23 19.43 -26.24
CA LYS A 171 -15.78 19.79 -27.59
C LYS A 171 -14.43 20.51 -27.57
N GLU A 172 -14.26 21.48 -26.67
CA GLU A 172 -12.99 22.19 -26.54
C GLU A 172 -11.88 21.27 -26.04
N LEU A 173 -12.18 20.34 -25.14
CA LEU A 173 -11.22 19.37 -24.64
C LEU A 173 -10.81 18.37 -25.74
N GLU A 174 -11.77 17.89 -26.53
CA GLU A 174 -11.49 17.05 -27.70
C GLU A 174 -10.59 17.77 -28.71
N LYS A 175 -10.88 19.04 -28.99
CA LYS A 175 -10.06 19.87 -29.88
C LYS A 175 -8.63 20.03 -29.33
N TYR A 176 -8.51 20.36 -28.04
CA TYR A 176 -7.20 20.46 -27.37
C TYR A 176 -6.41 19.16 -27.50
N VAL A 177 -7.03 18.02 -27.17
CA VAL A 177 -6.38 16.71 -27.24
C VAL A 177 -5.92 16.38 -28.66
N ASN A 178 -6.76 16.62 -29.65
CA ASN A 178 -6.43 16.36 -31.06
C ASN A 178 -5.26 17.24 -31.55
N GLU A 179 -5.18 18.49 -31.09
CA GLU A 179 -4.09 19.41 -31.46
C GLU A 179 -2.79 19.13 -30.70
N PHE A 180 -2.87 18.78 -29.41
CA PHE A 180 -1.70 18.60 -28.54
C PHE A 180 -1.09 17.19 -28.60
N CYS A 181 -1.91 16.17 -28.84
CA CYS A 181 -1.49 14.76 -28.80
C CYS A 181 -1.33 14.14 -30.19
N GLU A 182 -1.42 14.91 -31.29
CA GLU A 182 -1.22 14.43 -32.66
C GLU A 182 -2.08 13.18 -33.00
N LYS A 183 -3.34 13.15 -32.56
CA LYS A 183 -4.29 12.02 -32.66
C LYS A 183 -3.92 10.77 -31.85
N LYS A 184 -2.89 10.81 -30.99
CA LYS A 184 -2.66 9.81 -29.95
C LYS A 184 -3.53 10.11 -28.72
N PRO A 185 -3.82 9.12 -27.86
CA PRO A 185 -4.59 9.35 -26.64
C PRO A 185 -3.82 10.25 -25.65
N LEU A 186 -4.55 11.12 -24.95
CA LEU A 186 -4.11 11.79 -23.73
C LEU A 186 -4.43 10.89 -22.54
N ILE A 187 -3.42 10.50 -21.76
CA ILE A 187 -3.57 9.60 -20.62
C ILE A 187 -3.60 10.40 -19.31
N PHE A 188 -4.73 10.38 -18.61
CA PHE A 188 -4.88 10.91 -17.26
C PHE A 188 -4.67 9.80 -16.23
N ILE A 189 -3.56 9.83 -15.50
CA ILE A 189 -3.26 8.91 -14.40
C ILE A 189 -3.76 9.55 -13.11
N ILE A 190 -4.77 8.93 -12.49
CA ILE A 190 -5.36 9.31 -11.22
C ILE A 190 -4.86 8.31 -10.16
N ASP A 191 -4.04 8.76 -9.23
CA ASP A 191 -3.51 7.91 -8.14
C ASP A 191 -4.12 8.28 -6.79
N GLU A 192 -4.08 7.32 -5.87
CA GLU A 192 -4.51 7.43 -4.46
C GLU A 192 -5.97 7.87 -4.24
N LEU A 193 -6.85 7.67 -5.23
CA LEU A 193 -8.27 8.01 -5.14
C LEU A 193 -8.99 7.28 -3.98
N ASP A 194 -8.55 6.07 -3.69
CA ASP A 194 -9.00 5.20 -2.61
C ASP A 194 -8.61 5.68 -1.21
N ARG A 195 -7.79 6.74 -1.09
CA ARG A 195 -7.45 7.39 0.19
C ARG A 195 -8.19 8.69 0.46
N CYS A 196 -8.83 9.26 -0.57
CA CYS A 196 -9.64 10.45 -0.41
C CYS A 196 -10.81 10.20 0.54
N ASN A 197 -11.30 11.27 1.17
CA ASN A 197 -12.57 11.20 1.87
C ASN A 197 -13.70 10.70 0.94
N PRO A 198 -14.72 9.98 1.46
CA PRO A 198 -15.79 9.39 0.66
C PRO A 198 -16.46 10.32 -0.36
N HIS A 199 -16.76 11.57 0.04
CA HIS A 199 -17.40 12.54 -0.84
C HIS A 199 -16.52 12.96 -2.01
N TYR A 200 -15.24 13.23 -1.77
CA TYR A 200 -14.30 13.60 -2.82
C TYR A 200 -14.03 12.43 -3.78
N ALA A 201 -13.90 11.20 -3.26
CA ALA A 201 -13.68 10.02 -4.09
C ALA A 201 -14.84 9.79 -5.09
N VAL A 202 -16.08 9.79 -4.59
CA VAL A 202 -17.28 9.63 -5.42
C VAL A 202 -17.44 10.79 -6.39
N LYS A 203 -17.26 12.04 -5.92
CA LYS A 203 -17.33 13.22 -6.78
C LYS A 203 -16.28 13.17 -7.90
N THR A 204 -15.09 12.67 -7.62
CA THR A 204 -14.05 12.48 -8.64
C THR A 204 -14.53 11.46 -9.67
N LEU A 205 -14.97 10.27 -9.27
CA LEU A 205 -15.53 9.28 -10.20
C LEU A 205 -16.65 9.86 -11.08
N GLU A 206 -17.56 10.64 -10.50
CA GLU A 206 -18.63 11.33 -11.23
C GLU A 206 -18.09 12.35 -12.22
N ARG A 207 -17.12 13.19 -11.82
CA ARG A 207 -16.47 14.14 -12.73
C ARG A 207 -15.85 13.40 -13.88
N ILE A 208 -15.03 12.39 -13.60
CA ILE A 208 -14.37 11.66 -14.67
C ILE A 208 -15.40 10.94 -15.56
N LYS A 209 -16.52 10.43 -15.01
CA LYS A 209 -17.68 9.90 -15.77
C LYS A 209 -18.18 10.82 -16.84
N HIS A 210 -18.34 12.08 -16.49
CA HIS A 210 -18.79 13.08 -17.42
C HIS A 210 -17.72 13.50 -18.43
N LEU A 211 -16.46 13.11 -18.26
CA LEU A 211 -15.35 13.38 -19.18
C LEU A 211 -15.03 12.20 -20.11
N PHE A 212 -15.40 10.96 -19.75
CA PHE A 212 -14.97 9.72 -20.43
C PHE A 212 -15.38 9.54 -21.89
N ASN A 213 -16.51 10.13 -22.32
CA ASN A 213 -17.01 9.88 -23.68
C ASN A 213 -16.38 10.79 -24.74
N ILE A 214 -15.17 11.29 -24.49
CA ILE A 214 -14.39 12.06 -25.46
C ILE A 214 -13.39 11.11 -26.13
N PRO A 215 -13.40 11.00 -27.48
CA PRO A 215 -12.39 10.22 -28.19
C PRO A 215 -10.96 10.64 -27.81
N ASN A 216 -10.03 9.68 -27.80
CA ASN A 216 -8.62 9.92 -27.51
C ASN A 216 -8.31 10.42 -26.07
N ILE A 217 -9.21 10.21 -25.10
CA ILE A 217 -8.90 10.44 -23.68
C ILE A 217 -9.00 9.13 -22.92
N VAL A 218 -7.92 8.74 -22.25
CA VAL A 218 -7.87 7.55 -21.41
C VAL A 218 -7.64 7.98 -19.98
N PHE A 219 -8.48 7.49 -19.07
CA PHE A 219 -8.24 7.66 -17.64
C PHE A 219 -7.75 6.35 -17.04
N VAL A 220 -6.68 6.44 -16.28
CA VAL A 220 -6.08 5.34 -15.54
C VAL A 220 -6.32 5.61 -14.07
N LEU A 221 -7.08 4.76 -13.39
CA LEU A 221 -7.30 4.82 -11.95
C LEU A 221 -6.38 3.81 -11.26
N SER A 222 -5.36 4.27 -10.54
CA SER A 222 -4.55 3.42 -9.66
C SER A 222 -5.22 3.35 -8.30
N ILE A 223 -5.82 2.21 -7.98
CA ILE A 223 -6.72 2.07 -6.82
C ILE A 223 -6.50 0.76 -6.07
N ASP A 224 -6.79 0.77 -4.76
CA ASP A 224 -7.24 -0.42 -4.05
C ASP A 224 -8.77 -0.48 -4.15
N LYS A 225 -9.29 -1.44 -4.93
CA LYS A 225 -10.73 -1.53 -5.21
C LYS A 225 -11.55 -1.77 -3.94
N GLU A 226 -11.05 -2.57 -3.01
CA GLU A 226 -11.76 -2.85 -1.76
C GLU A 226 -11.90 -1.57 -0.92
N GLN A 227 -10.82 -0.80 -0.81
CA GLN A 227 -10.82 0.46 -0.07
C GLN A 227 -11.67 1.53 -0.75
N LEU A 228 -11.62 1.62 -2.09
CA LEU A 228 -12.52 2.51 -2.83
C LEU A 228 -13.99 2.10 -2.66
N SER A 229 -14.30 0.79 -2.64
CA SER A 229 -15.64 0.29 -2.35
C SER A 229 -16.10 0.68 -0.94
N ASN A 230 -15.20 0.67 0.05
CA ASN A 230 -15.49 1.17 1.40
C ASN A 230 -15.77 2.68 1.41
N SER A 231 -15.03 3.47 0.63
CA SER A 231 -15.33 4.89 0.45
C SER A 231 -16.71 5.12 -0.17
N VAL A 232 -17.13 4.29 -1.14
CA VAL A 232 -18.49 4.36 -1.70
C VAL A 232 -19.56 4.03 -0.64
N ARG A 233 -19.36 2.97 0.16
CA ARG A 233 -20.27 2.63 1.27
C ARG A 233 -20.38 3.77 2.28
N GLY A 234 -19.24 4.37 2.63
CA GLY A 234 -19.17 5.52 3.52
C GLY A 234 -19.91 6.74 2.96
N TYR A 235 -19.81 7.01 1.66
CA TYR A 235 -20.51 8.13 1.01
C TYR A 235 -22.04 8.01 1.11
N TYR A 236 -22.56 6.80 0.96
CA TYR A 236 -23.99 6.55 1.04
C TYR A 236 -24.48 6.18 2.45
N GLY A 237 -23.56 5.98 3.40
CA GLY A 237 -23.87 5.60 4.78
C GLY A 237 -24.49 4.21 4.93
N SER A 238 -24.16 3.25 4.05
CA SER A 238 -24.74 1.90 4.11
C SER A 238 -23.80 0.82 3.58
N ASP A 239 -23.53 -0.18 4.43
CA ASP A 239 -22.75 -1.37 4.06
C ASP A 239 -23.49 -2.32 3.12
N LEU A 240 -24.82 -2.18 3.01
CA LEU A 240 -25.66 -2.99 2.13
C LEU A 240 -25.54 -2.60 0.66
N ILE A 241 -24.89 -1.48 0.36
CA ILE A 241 -24.68 -1.05 -1.02
C ILE A 241 -23.64 -1.94 -1.68
N ASN A 242 -24.02 -2.46 -2.84
CA ASN A 242 -23.09 -3.17 -3.72
C ASN A 242 -22.17 -2.16 -4.41
N ALA A 243 -21.15 -1.73 -3.69
CA ALA A 243 -20.15 -0.77 -4.15
C ALA A 243 -19.38 -1.30 -5.36
N ASP A 244 -19.11 -2.60 -5.43
CA ASP A 244 -18.44 -3.20 -6.58
C ASP A 244 -19.24 -3.04 -7.87
N GLU A 245 -20.56 -3.27 -7.82
CA GLU A 245 -21.46 -3.05 -8.95
C GLU A 245 -21.61 -1.55 -9.29
N TYR A 246 -21.55 -0.68 -8.28
CA TYR A 246 -21.51 0.76 -8.48
C TYR A 246 -20.24 1.17 -9.26
N LEU A 247 -19.06 0.67 -8.88
CA LEU A 247 -17.78 1.01 -9.52
C LEU A 247 -17.70 0.53 -10.98
N LYS A 248 -18.35 -0.58 -11.34
CA LYS A 248 -18.45 -1.03 -12.74
C LYS A 248 -19.11 -0.01 -13.67
N ARG A 249 -19.86 0.96 -13.14
CA ARG A 249 -20.45 2.06 -13.94
C ARG A 249 -19.44 3.13 -14.34
N PHE A 250 -18.23 3.07 -13.78
CA PHE A 250 -17.15 4.04 -13.96
C PHE A 250 -15.87 3.41 -14.51
N ILE A 251 -15.72 2.08 -14.45
CA ILE A 251 -14.51 1.37 -14.87
C ILE A 251 -14.88 0.48 -16.07
N ASP A 252 -14.30 0.76 -17.23
CA ASP A 252 -14.52 -0.02 -18.44
C ASP A 252 -13.63 -1.27 -18.48
N ILE A 253 -12.38 -1.12 -18.05
CA ILE A 253 -11.38 -2.19 -18.03
C ILE A 253 -10.75 -2.23 -16.64
N GLU A 254 -10.71 -3.41 -16.02
CA GLU A 254 -10.01 -3.63 -14.75
C GLU A 254 -8.81 -4.55 -14.99
N TYR A 255 -7.63 -4.11 -14.55
CA TYR A 255 -6.41 -4.89 -14.55
C TYR A 255 -5.87 -4.99 -13.13
N THR A 256 -5.85 -6.20 -12.57
CA THR A 256 -5.25 -6.45 -11.25
C THR A 256 -3.76 -6.71 -11.41
N LEU A 257 -2.93 -5.86 -10.82
CA LEU A 257 -1.48 -6.08 -10.76
C LEU A 257 -1.21 -7.37 -9.97
N PRO A 258 -0.37 -8.28 -10.49
CA PRO A 258 0.01 -9.47 -9.75
C PRO A 258 0.72 -9.13 -8.44
N ASP A 259 0.52 -9.98 -7.44
CA ASP A 259 1.22 -9.88 -6.17
C ASP A 259 2.73 -9.87 -6.42
N PRO A 260 3.47 -8.99 -5.75
CA PRO A 260 4.90 -8.85 -5.97
C PRO A 260 5.66 -10.12 -5.58
N ASN A 261 6.74 -10.41 -6.29
CA ASN A 261 7.64 -11.49 -5.92
C ASN A 261 8.39 -11.13 -4.63
N VAL A 262 7.92 -11.70 -3.52
CA VAL A 262 8.45 -11.39 -2.19
C VAL A 262 9.92 -11.80 -2.06
N ASP A 263 10.32 -12.94 -2.62
CA ASP A 263 11.71 -13.39 -2.56
C ASP A 263 12.69 -12.39 -3.19
N SER A 264 12.32 -11.82 -4.33
CA SER A 264 13.12 -10.84 -5.06
C SER A 264 13.21 -9.54 -4.26
N PHE A 265 12.10 -9.11 -3.67
CA PHE A 265 12.07 -7.90 -2.84
C PHE A 265 12.84 -8.07 -1.52
N SER A 266 12.70 -9.20 -0.84
CA SER A 266 13.43 -9.51 0.39
C SER A 266 14.95 -9.57 0.17
N LYS A 267 15.40 -10.17 -0.95
CA LYS A 267 16.83 -10.13 -1.33
C LYS A 267 17.31 -8.71 -1.54
N TYR A 268 16.53 -7.91 -2.27
CA TYR A 268 16.85 -6.50 -2.49
C TYR A 268 16.96 -5.73 -1.18
N LEU A 269 16.01 -5.88 -0.25
CA LEU A 269 16.06 -5.20 1.05
C LEU A 269 17.21 -5.68 1.92
N TYR A 270 17.53 -6.98 1.88
CA TYR A 270 18.67 -7.55 2.59
C TYR A 270 19.98 -6.85 2.18
N ASP A 271 20.18 -6.67 0.87
CA ASP A 271 21.36 -5.99 0.34
C ASP A 271 21.29 -4.47 0.59
N TYR A 272 20.13 -3.84 0.38
CA TYR A 272 19.93 -2.40 0.56
C TYR A 272 20.20 -1.93 1.99
N TYR A 273 19.74 -2.69 2.98
CA TYR A 273 19.97 -2.41 4.40
C TYR A 273 21.31 -2.94 4.92
N ASP A 274 22.15 -3.50 4.03
CA ASP A 274 23.50 -3.97 4.33
C ASP A 274 23.50 -4.97 5.50
N PHE A 275 22.67 -6.00 5.38
CA PHE A 275 22.61 -7.05 6.40
C PHE A 275 23.93 -7.84 6.47
N ASN A 276 24.65 -8.00 5.35
CA ASN A 276 25.95 -8.68 5.33
C ASN A 276 26.93 -8.08 6.35
N THR A 277 27.03 -6.75 6.38
CA THR A 277 27.95 -6.06 7.30
C THR A 277 27.55 -6.23 8.76
N ILE A 278 26.26 -6.22 9.09
CA ILE A 278 25.85 -6.44 10.49
C ILE A 278 26.10 -7.89 10.91
N PHE A 279 25.81 -8.87 10.06
CA PHE A 279 26.10 -10.28 10.36
C PHE A 279 27.59 -10.53 10.59
N TYR A 280 28.47 -9.92 9.78
CA TYR A 280 29.90 -9.97 10.01
C TYR A 280 30.31 -9.39 11.38
N ARG A 281 29.71 -8.27 11.78
CA ARG A 281 30.04 -7.62 13.06
C ARG A 281 29.54 -8.38 14.28
N ILE A 282 28.42 -9.08 14.15
CA ILE A 282 27.83 -9.85 15.26
C ILE A 282 28.25 -11.33 15.26
N GLN A 283 29.08 -11.77 14.31
CA GLN A 283 29.42 -13.19 14.15
C GLN A 283 30.00 -13.81 15.44
N ASP A 284 30.83 -13.05 16.17
CA ASP A 284 31.49 -13.52 17.40
C ASP A 284 30.55 -13.48 18.62
N GLN A 285 29.39 -12.85 18.47
CA GLN A 285 28.36 -12.69 19.50
C GLN A 285 27.24 -13.73 19.37
N ILE A 286 27.19 -14.39 18.22
CA ILE A 286 26.29 -15.50 17.93
C ILE A 286 26.88 -16.77 18.58
N PRO A 287 26.11 -17.53 19.39
CA PRO A 287 26.64 -18.72 20.04
C PRO A 287 27.14 -19.78 19.05
N PRO A 288 28.22 -20.52 19.37
CA PRO A 288 28.70 -21.64 18.56
C PRO A 288 27.58 -22.69 18.41
N ASN A 289 27.31 -23.13 17.18
CA ASN A 289 26.19 -24.03 16.81
C ASN A 289 24.78 -23.41 16.85
N SER A 290 24.67 -22.08 17.01
CA SER A 290 23.38 -21.42 16.88
C SER A 290 22.96 -21.24 15.41
N LEU A 291 21.68 -20.98 15.17
CA LEU A 291 21.11 -20.79 13.83
C LEU A 291 21.19 -19.36 13.30
N GLY A 292 22.09 -18.52 13.82
CA GLY A 292 22.14 -17.09 13.48
C GLY A 292 22.77 -16.75 12.12
N SER A 293 22.79 -17.65 11.13
CA SER A 293 23.48 -17.38 9.86
C SER A 293 22.64 -16.51 8.92
N ARG A 294 23.32 -15.87 7.95
CA ARG A 294 22.68 -15.10 6.87
C ARG A 294 21.57 -15.88 6.15
N ASP A 295 21.81 -17.17 5.91
CA ASP A 295 20.89 -18.02 5.16
C ASP A 295 19.63 -18.35 5.95
N ASP A 296 19.74 -18.39 7.29
CA ASP A 296 18.63 -18.69 8.20
C ASP A 296 17.63 -17.53 8.23
N LEU A 297 18.10 -16.27 8.32
CA LEU A 297 17.23 -15.08 8.26
C LEU A 297 16.44 -15.00 6.96
N LEU A 298 17.11 -15.21 5.82
CA LEU A 298 16.47 -15.21 4.51
C LEU A 298 15.51 -16.38 4.35
N SER A 299 15.78 -17.52 4.99
CA SER A 299 14.86 -18.66 5.01
C SER A 299 13.60 -18.31 5.79
N THR A 300 13.74 -17.85 7.04
CA THR A 300 12.65 -17.39 7.91
C THR A 300 11.80 -16.32 7.21
N THR A 301 12.44 -15.36 6.55
CA THR A 301 11.77 -14.30 5.77
C THR A 301 10.87 -14.88 4.67
N LYS A 302 11.38 -15.82 3.86
CA LYS A 302 10.61 -16.44 2.78
C LYS A 302 9.42 -17.19 3.32
N THR A 303 9.62 -17.95 4.39
CA THR A 303 8.61 -18.75 5.06
C THR A 303 7.48 -17.86 5.59
N ILE A 304 7.79 -16.83 6.38
CA ILE A 304 6.79 -15.88 6.91
C ILE A 304 6.03 -15.20 5.76
N PHE A 305 6.75 -14.66 4.77
CA PHE A 305 6.11 -13.76 3.82
C PHE A 305 5.32 -14.46 2.72
N LYS A 306 5.76 -15.65 2.28
CA LYS A 306 5.06 -16.45 1.26
C LYS A 306 3.64 -16.80 1.71
N TYR A 307 3.47 -17.16 2.98
CA TYR A 307 2.19 -17.63 3.49
C TYR A 307 1.30 -16.53 4.07
N LYS A 308 1.89 -15.48 4.64
CA LYS A 308 1.12 -14.35 5.21
C LYS A 308 0.66 -13.32 4.17
N LYS A 309 1.10 -13.42 2.91
CA LYS A 309 0.78 -12.47 1.83
C LYS A 309 0.99 -11.01 2.25
N LEU A 310 2.13 -10.75 2.90
CA LEU A 310 2.48 -9.41 3.37
C LEU A 310 2.66 -8.45 2.20
N THR A 311 2.31 -7.19 2.43
CA THR A 311 2.53 -6.10 1.48
C THR A 311 4.02 -5.71 1.46
N LEU A 312 4.50 -5.11 0.38
CA LEU A 312 5.89 -4.61 0.29
C LEU A 312 6.20 -3.62 1.41
N ARG A 313 5.22 -2.78 1.77
CA ARG A 313 5.34 -1.82 2.87
C ARG A 313 5.56 -2.52 4.22
N GLN A 314 4.83 -3.59 4.51
CA GLN A 314 5.03 -4.36 5.74
C GLN A 314 6.40 -5.03 5.74
N ILE A 315 6.78 -5.64 4.62
CA ILE A 315 8.08 -6.28 4.44
C ILE A 315 9.22 -5.27 4.67
N GLU A 316 9.15 -4.09 4.07
CA GLU A 316 10.10 -3.00 4.28
C GLU A 316 10.21 -2.63 5.75
N LYS A 317 9.07 -2.40 6.42
CA LYS A 317 9.05 -2.06 7.85
C LYS A 317 9.71 -3.14 8.71
N ILE A 318 9.48 -4.43 8.42
CA ILE A 318 10.09 -5.54 9.17
C ILE A 318 11.60 -5.53 8.97
N PHE A 319 12.08 -5.40 7.73
CA PHE A 319 13.51 -5.32 7.43
C PHE A 319 14.19 -4.12 8.12
N THR A 320 13.57 -2.95 8.07
CA THR A 320 14.07 -1.74 8.74
C THR A 320 14.18 -1.96 10.24
N ASN A 321 13.11 -2.45 10.88
CA ASN A 321 13.08 -2.67 12.32
C ASN A 321 14.08 -3.75 12.74
N ALA A 322 14.12 -4.88 12.04
CA ALA A 322 15.09 -5.94 12.33
C ALA A 322 16.53 -5.42 12.21
N ARG A 323 16.84 -4.64 11.17
CA ARG A 323 18.18 -4.08 10.97
C ARG A 323 18.58 -3.11 12.09
N LEU A 324 17.64 -2.29 12.55
CA LEU A 324 17.85 -1.36 13.67
C LEU A 324 18.02 -2.11 14.99
N SER A 325 17.14 -3.07 15.26
CA SER A 325 17.23 -3.93 16.45
C SER A 325 18.58 -4.62 16.50
N LEU A 326 19.01 -5.32 15.44
CA LEU A 326 20.32 -5.98 15.39
C LEU A 326 21.49 -5.01 15.66
N ASN A 327 21.37 -3.75 15.22
CA ASN A 327 22.40 -2.75 15.47
C ASN A 327 22.50 -2.36 16.95
N ILE A 328 21.39 -2.39 17.70
CA ILE A 328 21.37 -2.16 19.15
C ILE A 328 22.11 -3.28 19.89
N PHE A 329 22.09 -4.50 19.36
CA PHE A 329 22.75 -5.66 19.97
C PHE A 329 24.23 -5.82 19.61
N ILE A 330 24.85 -4.93 18.82
CA ILE A 330 26.19 -5.16 18.24
C ILE A 330 27.35 -5.40 19.22
N ASN A 331 27.18 -5.09 20.50
CA ASN A 331 28.19 -5.28 21.55
C ASN A 331 27.72 -6.28 22.62
N GLU A 332 26.65 -7.02 22.34
CA GLU A 332 26.02 -7.94 23.27
C GLU A 332 26.41 -9.38 22.92
N ASN A 333 26.45 -10.28 23.90
CA ASN A 333 26.70 -11.69 23.66
C ASN A 333 25.39 -12.50 23.68
N ASN A 334 25.39 -13.65 22.99
CA ASN A 334 24.27 -14.58 22.86
C ASN A 334 23.07 -13.97 22.12
N ILE A 335 23.32 -13.39 20.95
CA ILE A 335 22.30 -12.81 20.09
C ILE A 335 21.72 -13.89 19.18
N TYR A 336 20.39 -13.89 19.02
CA TYR A 336 19.67 -14.76 18.10
C TYR A 336 18.94 -13.91 17.03
N PRO A 337 19.56 -13.68 15.86
CA PRO A 337 19.00 -12.81 14.82
C PRO A 337 17.61 -13.20 14.33
N ASP A 338 17.34 -14.51 14.17
CA ASP A 338 16.03 -15.00 13.73
C ASP A 338 14.92 -14.75 14.76
N LEU A 339 15.23 -14.86 16.06
CA LEU A 339 14.29 -14.54 17.13
C LEU A 339 13.98 -13.04 17.10
N ILE A 340 15.00 -12.18 16.98
CA ILE A 340 14.81 -10.73 16.86
C ILE A 340 13.94 -10.40 15.64
N TYR A 341 14.17 -11.07 14.51
CA TYR A 341 13.37 -10.89 13.30
C TYR A 341 11.91 -11.33 13.49
N LEU A 342 11.68 -12.49 14.10
CA LEU A 342 10.34 -12.98 14.42
C LEU A 342 9.60 -12.00 15.36
N LEU A 343 10.27 -11.49 16.39
CA LEU A 343 9.71 -10.48 17.29
C LEU A 343 9.37 -9.18 16.56
N CYS A 344 10.23 -8.73 15.63
CA CYS A 344 9.93 -7.58 14.77
C CYS A 344 8.70 -7.83 13.87
N TYR A 345 8.57 -9.04 13.30
CA TYR A 345 7.40 -9.43 12.54
C TYR A 345 6.13 -9.40 13.41
N LEU A 346 6.15 -10.07 14.57
CA LEU A 346 5.01 -10.13 15.48
C LEU A 346 4.58 -8.73 15.89
N ARG A 347 5.53 -7.86 16.27
CA ARG A 347 5.23 -6.47 16.62
C ARG A 347 4.54 -5.69 15.50
N ILE A 348 4.99 -5.87 14.25
CA ILE A 348 4.51 -5.05 13.10
C ILE A 348 3.21 -5.60 12.50
N CYS A 349 3.04 -6.92 12.47
CA CYS A 349 1.96 -7.59 11.76
C CYS A 349 0.95 -8.27 12.67
N GLU A 350 1.32 -8.58 13.91
CA GLU A 350 0.52 -9.34 14.89
C GLU A 350 0.60 -8.65 16.27
N SER A 351 0.38 -7.33 16.31
CA SER A 351 0.66 -6.48 17.49
C SER A 351 -0.03 -6.98 18.75
N ASP A 352 -1.28 -7.44 18.65
CA ASP A 352 -2.03 -7.96 19.79
C ASP A 352 -1.37 -9.22 20.39
N CYS A 353 -0.81 -10.08 19.53
CA CYS A 353 -0.05 -11.24 19.99
C CYS A 353 1.26 -10.81 20.65
N TYR A 354 1.97 -9.86 20.05
CA TYR A 354 3.21 -9.31 20.60
C TYR A 354 3.00 -8.66 21.97
N GLU A 355 1.96 -7.84 22.15
CA GLU A 355 1.63 -7.20 23.43
C GLU A 355 1.33 -8.23 24.52
N LYS A 356 0.57 -9.28 24.19
CA LYS A 356 0.32 -10.38 25.14
C LYS A 356 1.57 -11.18 25.50
N ILE A 357 2.51 -11.30 24.56
CA ILE A 357 3.82 -11.91 24.80
C ILE A 357 4.64 -11.04 25.76
N ILE A 358 4.71 -9.73 25.57
CA ILE A 358 5.51 -8.87 26.46
C ILE A 358 4.92 -8.76 27.87
N HIS A 359 3.59 -8.88 28.00
CA HIS A 359 2.88 -8.87 29.27
C HIS A 359 2.73 -10.25 29.91
N GLU A 360 3.33 -11.27 29.29
CA GLU A 360 3.36 -12.65 29.78
C GLU A 360 1.95 -13.23 30.01
N GLU A 361 0.98 -12.87 29.16
CA GLU A 361 -0.42 -13.27 29.30
C GLU A 361 -0.69 -14.72 28.85
N TYR A 362 0.29 -15.37 28.21
CA TYR A 362 0.16 -16.74 27.73
C TYR A 362 0.85 -17.74 28.65
N THR A 363 0.26 -18.91 28.83
CA THR A 363 1.03 -20.12 29.16
C THR A 363 1.90 -20.56 27.96
N PRO A 364 2.95 -21.38 28.16
CA PRO A 364 3.78 -21.85 27.04
C PRO A 364 2.98 -22.59 25.95
N GLN A 365 1.94 -23.34 26.35
CA GLN A 365 1.04 -24.02 25.41
C GLN A 365 0.14 -23.03 24.65
N GLU A 366 -0.35 -21.98 25.30
CA GLU A 366 -1.14 -20.94 24.63
C GLU A 366 -0.29 -20.14 23.65
N LEU A 367 0.95 -19.81 24.01
CA LEU A 367 1.89 -19.16 23.10
C LEU A 367 2.15 -20.02 21.86
N LEU A 368 2.44 -21.32 22.03
CA LEU A 368 2.60 -22.24 20.90
C LEU A 368 1.34 -22.28 20.02
N ASN A 369 0.15 -22.38 20.63
CA ASN A 369 -1.12 -22.39 19.91
C ASN A 369 -1.31 -21.10 19.08
N GLN A 370 -0.96 -19.95 19.65
CA GLN A 370 -1.07 -18.66 18.95
C GLN A 370 -0.08 -18.55 17.79
N ILE A 371 1.15 -19.03 17.95
CA ILE A 371 2.12 -19.11 16.86
C ILE A 371 1.61 -20.03 15.73
N GLU A 372 1.07 -21.20 16.05
CA GLU A 372 0.49 -22.11 15.06
C GLU A 372 -0.82 -21.60 14.42
N GLU A 373 -1.49 -20.62 15.03
CA GLU A 373 -2.65 -19.92 14.46
C GLU A 373 -2.20 -18.79 13.51
N ILE A 374 -1.17 -18.04 13.89
CA ILE A 374 -0.59 -16.97 13.08
C ILE A 374 0.02 -17.54 11.79
N PHE A 375 0.72 -18.67 11.88
CA PHE A 375 1.40 -19.29 10.75
C PHE A 375 0.64 -20.52 10.25
N PRO A 376 0.14 -20.52 8.99
CA PRO A 376 -0.63 -21.63 8.48
C PRO A 376 0.23 -22.89 8.36
N LYS A 377 -0.40 -24.07 8.41
CA LYS A 377 0.30 -25.38 8.42
C LYS A 377 1.33 -25.55 7.30
N GLU A 378 1.11 -24.93 6.15
CA GLU A 378 2.00 -24.98 4.99
C GLU A 378 3.37 -24.36 5.28
N THR A 379 3.44 -23.41 6.23
CA THR A 379 4.67 -22.80 6.75
C THR A 379 5.62 -23.85 7.35
N PHE A 380 5.06 -24.95 7.85
CA PHE A 380 5.78 -26.02 8.54
C PHE A 380 6.05 -27.23 7.64
N TYR A 381 5.64 -27.21 6.37
CA TYR A 381 5.91 -28.27 5.42
C TYR A 381 7.35 -28.23 4.94
N LEU A 382 8.05 -29.36 4.97
CA LEU A 382 9.42 -29.46 4.48
C LEU A 382 9.43 -29.46 2.95
N GLU A 383 10.05 -28.46 2.33
CA GLU A 383 10.24 -28.46 0.87
C GLU A 383 11.37 -29.45 0.47
N PRO A 384 11.24 -30.20 -0.64
CA PRO A 384 12.24 -31.20 -1.06
C PRO A 384 13.63 -30.62 -1.38
N ALA A 385 13.70 -29.33 -1.71
CA ALA A 385 14.92 -28.63 -2.07
C ALA A 385 15.53 -27.90 -0.85
N GLY A 386 15.94 -28.69 0.14
CA GLY A 386 16.74 -28.27 1.29
C GLY A 386 15.91 -27.74 2.47
N TYR A 387 16.24 -28.24 3.66
CA TYR A 387 16.05 -27.84 5.08
C TYR A 387 15.49 -26.44 5.47
N ARG A 388 14.84 -25.69 4.59
CA ARG A 388 14.54 -24.26 4.73
C ARG A 388 13.45 -23.95 5.76
N ASN A 389 12.38 -24.74 5.79
CA ASN A 389 11.29 -24.54 6.76
C ASN A 389 11.58 -25.18 8.12
N GLU A 390 12.56 -26.08 8.22
CA GLU A 390 12.99 -26.70 9.49
C GLU A 390 13.56 -25.65 10.45
N ARG A 391 14.32 -24.68 9.93
CA ARG A 391 14.90 -23.58 10.72
C ARG A 391 13.85 -22.80 11.52
N PHE A 392 12.64 -22.67 10.98
CA PHE A 392 11.58 -21.95 11.66
C PHE A 392 11.13 -22.63 12.96
N TYR A 393 11.22 -23.97 13.05
CA TYR A 393 10.95 -24.71 14.28
C TYR A 393 11.87 -24.28 15.42
N TYR A 394 13.16 -24.10 15.11
CA TYR A 394 14.15 -23.66 16.08
C TYR A 394 13.97 -22.19 16.49
N THR A 395 13.55 -21.31 15.58
CA THR A 395 13.18 -19.93 15.95
C THR A 395 12.01 -19.91 16.93
N ILE A 396 11.01 -20.78 16.73
CA ILE A 396 9.89 -20.96 17.67
C ILE A 396 10.37 -21.54 19.00
N ALA A 397 11.28 -22.52 18.97
CA ALA A 397 11.88 -23.07 20.18
C ALA A 397 12.65 -22.01 20.99
N LEU A 398 13.41 -21.12 20.33
CA LEU A 398 14.07 -19.98 20.98
C LEU A 398 13.06 -19.01 21.60
N LEU A 399 11.94 -18.73 20.91
CA LEU A 399 10.87 -17.89 21.45
C LEU A 399 10.29 -18.52 22.72
N LEU A 400 9.93 -19.81 22.68
CA LEU A 400 9.37 -20.51 23.83
C LEU A 400 10.37 -20.57 25.00
N LYS A 401 11.63 -20.92 24.73
CA LYS A 401 12.67 -21.00 25.78
C LYS A 401 12.96 -19.63 26.39
N SER A 402 13.07 -18.57 25.58
CA SER A 402 13.27 -17.21 26.10
C SER A 402 12.05 -16.70 26.89
N TYR A 403 10.83 -17.10 26.50
CA TYR A 403 9.58 -16.77 27.19
C TYR A 403 9.46 -17.47 28.57
N THR A 404 9.99 -18.69 28.73
CA THR A 404 9.89 -19.43 30.00
C THR A 404 11.06 -19.23 30.97
N THR A 405 12.12 -18.54 30.53
CA THR A 405 13.32 -18.28 31.34
C THR A 405 13.15 -17.00 32.17
N ILE A 406 13.24 -17.08 33.50
CA ILE A 406 13.34 -15.92 34.42
C ILE A 406 14.78 -15.81 34.93
N PHE A 407 15.16 -14.63 35.45
CA PHE A 407 16.41 -14.35 36.16
C PHE A 407 16.81 -15.48 37.13
N GLY A 408 17.63 -16.42 36.66
CA GLY A 408 18.22 -17.50 37.48
C GLY A 408 17.32 -18.71 37.79
N GLU A 409 16.03 -18.71 37.42
CA GLU A 409 15.11 -19.84 37.61
C GLU A 409 14.14 -20.00 36.42
N GLU A 410 13.83 -21.24 36.02
CA GLU A 410 12.80 -21.50 35.01
C GLU A 410 11.40 -21.35 35.62
N ARG A 411 10.56 -20.46 35.06
CA ARG A 411 9.20 -20.19 35.57
C ARG A 411 8.27 -21.40 35.45
N TYR A 412 8.53 -22.21 34.42
CA TYR A 412 7.85 -23.45 34.13
C TYR A 412 8.92 -24.52 34.07
N ASN A 413 8.74 -25.63 34.81
CA ASN A 413 9.57 -26.83 34.70
C ASN A 413 9.97 -27.07 33.23
N ASN A 414 11.27 -27.29 32.95
CA ASN A 414 11.85 -27.56 31.62
C ASN A 414 10.80 -27.95 30.56
N ILE A 415 10.69 -27.20 29.45
CA ILE A 415 9.73 -27.53 28.38
C ILE A 415 10.04 -28.91 27.75
N VAL A 416 11.29 -29.38 27.89
CA VAL A 416 11.77 -30.69 27.49
C VAL A 416 12.16 -31.50 28.72
N TYR A 417 11.73 -32.75 28.77
CA TYR A 417 12.11 -33.74 29.76
C TYR A 417 12.73 -34.95 29.06
N TYR A 418 13.52 -35.74 29.78
CA TYR A 418 14.09 -36.97 29.26
C TYR A 418 13.41 -38.18 29.90
N SER A 419 12.82 -39.04 29.07
CA SER A 419 12.38 -40.38 29.46
C SER A 419 13.45 -41.38 29.00
N GLY A 420 14.43 -41.66 29.86
CA GLY A 420 15.67 -42.33 29.45
C GLY A 420 16.52 -41.42 28.57
N ASN A 421 16.86 -41.85 27.35
CA ASN A 421 17.59 -41.05 26.36
C ASN A 421 16.67 -40.35 25.34
N LEU A 422 15.35 -40.44 25.50
CA LEU A 422 14.38 -39.85 24.58
C LEU A 422 13.87 -38.50 25.12
N PRO A 423 14.09 -37.39 24.38
CA PRO A 423 13.50 -36.11 24.73
C PRO A 423 11.98 -36.16 24.49
N ILE A 424 11.23 -35.65 25.46
CA ILE A 424 9.76 -35.53 25.42
C ILE A 424 9.37 -34.12 25.86
N THR A 425 8.26 -33.60 25.34
CA THR A 425 7.72 -32.29 25.74
C THR A 425 6.29 -32.45 26.24
N THR A 426 5.87 -31.57 27.15
CA THR A 426 4.46 -31.46 27.56
C THR A 426 3.63 -30.63 26.57
N LEU A 427 4.30 -29.93 25.64
CA LEU A 427 3.64 -29.12 24.62
C LEU A 427 3.07 -29.98 23.50
N LYS A 428 1.83 -29.70 23.13
CA LYS A 428 1.13 -30.37 22.03
C LYS A 428 1.10 -29.44 20.82
N VAL A 429 1.70 -29.90 19.72
CA VAL A 429 1.62 -29.24 18.42
C VAL A 429 0.31 -29.60 17.70
N LYS A 430 -0.23 -28.67 16.92
CA LYS A 430 -1.42 -28.89 16.07
C LYS A 430 -1.06 -29.03 14.60
N ASN A 431 -0.19 -28.15 14.11
CA ASN A 431 0.16 -27.97 12.71
C ASN A 431 1.63 -28.34 12.43
N MET A 432 2.49 -28.30 13.44
CA MET A 432 3.92 -28.60 13.33
C MET A 432 4.20 -30.12 13.38
N ASN A 433 5.32 -30.53 12.78
CA ASN A 433 5.84 -31.89 12.95
C ASN A 433 6.40 -32.05 14.36
N GLU A 434 5.77 -32.90 15.18
CA GLU A 434 6.12 -33.11 16.59
C GLU A 434 7.58 -33.54 16.78
N LYS A 435 8.09 -34.44 15.94
CA LYS A 435 9.46 -34.95 16.07
C LYS A 435 10.49 -33.83 15.88
N ILE A 436 10.35 -33.05 14.81
CA ILE A 436 11.25 -31.93 14.49
C ILE A 436 11.12 -30.84 15.55
N PHE A 437 9.91 -30.60 16.06
CA PHE A 437 9.70 -29.64 17.13
C PHE A 437 10.38 -30.04 18.43
N ILE A 438 10.35 -31.32 18.81
CA ILE A 438 11.09 -31.83 19.98
C ILE A 438 12.60 -31.66 19.77
N GLU A 439 13.12 -32.01 18.59
CA GLU A 439 14.53 -31.80 18.24
C GLU A 439 14.93 -30.31 18.35
N ALA A 440 14.06 -29.41 17.93
CA ALA A 440 14.26 -27.97 18.03
C ALA A 440 14.26 -27.46 19.47
N LEU A 441 13.36 -27.98 20.32
CA LEU A 441 13.30 -27.64 21.74
C LEU A 441 14.53 -28.16 22.50
N GLU A 442 14.95 -29.40 22.23
CA GLU A 442 16.18 -29.98 22.81
C GLU A 442 17.40 -29.15 22.44
N TRP A 443 17.52 -28.76 21.17
CA TRP A 443 18.58 -27.87 20.73
C TRP A 443 18.55 -26.52 21.45
N ALA A 444 17.37 -25.93 21.68
CA ALA A 444 17.25 -24.65 22.37
C ALA A 444 17.67 -24.77 23.85
N ASP A 445 17.36 -25.90 24.48
CA ASP A 445 17.67 -26.16 25.89
C ASP A 445 19.18 -26.19 26.18
N VAL A 446 19.98 -26.67 25.21
CA VAL A 446 21.44 -26.77 25.32
C VAL A 446 22.19 -25.51 24.87
N GLN A 447 21.49 -24.45 24.44
CA GLN A 447 22.16 -23.22 24.01
C GLN A 447 22.70 -22.40 25.21
N PRO A 448 23.85 -21.73 25.07
CA PRO A 448 24.44 -20.93 26.16
C PRO A 448 23.52 -19.80 26.61
N SER A 449 23.16 -19.79 27.91
CA SER A 449 22.37 -18.76 28.62
C SER A 449 21.48 -17.89 27.71
N ILE A 450 20.49 -18.54 27.06
CA ILE A 450 19.44 -17.84 26.32
C ILE A 450 18.89 -16.74 27.21
N ARG A 451 18.91 -15.51 26.70
CA ARG A 451 18.40 -14.35 27.43
C ARG A 451 16.88 -14.47 27.57
N PHE A 452 16.38 -14.00 28.71
CA PHE A 452 14.94 -13.87 28.96
C PHE A 452 14.30 -12.94 27.92
N LEU A 453 13.02 -13.16 27.62
CA LEU A 453 12.40 -12.48 26.48
C LEU A 453 12.40 -10.95 26.60
N GLU A 454 12.20 -10.40 27.81
CA GLU A 454 12.24 -8.95 28.07
C GLU A 454 13.56 -8.31 27.63
N TYR A 455 14.70 -9.02 27.70
CA TYR A 455 15.99 -8.51 27.20
C TYR A 455 15.93 -8.14 25.72
N PHE A 456 15.21 -8.92 24.91
CA PHE A 456 15.01 -8.62 23.49
C PHE A 456 13.95 -7.55 23.30
N THR A 457 12.78 -7.70 23.94
CA THR A 457 11.62 -6.85 23.67
C THR A 457 11.79 -5.43 24.19
N THR A 458 12.42 -5.18 25.35
CA THR A 458 12.70 -3.82 25.83
C THR A 458 13.52 -3.04 24.82
N LYS A 459 14.55 -3.65 24.23
CA LYS A 459 15.42 -3.00 23.22
C LYS A 459 14.71 -2.81 21.88
N ILE A 460 13.89 -3.78 21.46
CA ILE A 460 13.05 -3.64 20.25
C ILE A 460 12.06 -2.50 20.42
N ASN A 461 11.41 -2.38 21.58
CA ASN A 461 10.41 -1.35 21.90
C ASN A 461 11.03 0.05 22.05
N LEU A 462 12.34 0.18 22.32
CA LEU A 462 13.01 1.49 22.25
C LEU A 462 12.88 2.15 20.86
N LEU A 463 12.64 1.35 19.82
CA LEU A 463 12.37 1.86 18.47
C LEU A 463 11.02 2.58 18.35
N ASP A 464 10.10 2.44 19.32
CA ASP A 464 8.77 3.05 19.27
C ASP A 464 8.84 4.59 19.38
N ASN A 465 9.92 5.10 19.99
CA ASN A 465 10.22 6.53 20.02
C ASN A 465 10.87 7.04 18.72
N ILE A 466 11.19 6.16 17.77
CA ILE A 466 11.81 6.51 16.51
C ILE A 466 10.74 6.52 15.42
N GLN A 467 10.28 7.72 15.04
CA GLN A 467 9.45 7.89 13.85
C GLN A 467 10.33 7.79 12.60
N ILE A 468 10.09 6.78 11.76
CA ILE A 468 10.81 6.53 10.48
C ILE A 468 9.88 6.69 9.28
#